data_AF-A0A947RK40-F1
#
_entry.id   AF-A0A947RK40-F1
#
_cell.length_a   1.000
_cell.length_b   1.000
_cell.length_c   1.000
_cell.angle_alpha   90.00
_cell.angle_beta   90.00
_cell.angle_gamma   90.00
#
_symmetry.space_group_name_H-M   'P 1'
#
loop_
_entity.id
_entity.type
_entity.pdbx_description
1 polymer ?
#
loop_
_entity_poly.entity_id
_entity_poly.type
_entity_poly.pdbx_seq_one_letter_code
_entity_poly.pdbx_strand_id
1 'polypeptide(L)'
;MPDALAGRILDAAEVISEINKSRKPVLAVDVPSGLDVDTGEVLGIAVKARRTVTFVASKKGFSKARQYTGKVIVRDIGVTML
;
A
#
# COMPACT_ATOMS: atom_id res chain seq x y z
N MET A 1 -6.75 -14.04 13.97
CA MET A 1 -5.34 -14.41 14.12
C MET A 1 -4.53 -13.13 14.20
N PRO A 2 -3.78 -12.87 15.28
CA PRO A 2 -2.87 -11.73 15.32
C PRO A 2 -1.74 -11.91 14.27
N ASP A 3 -1.56 -10.87 13.47
CA ASP A 3 -0.30 -10.24 13.00
C ASP A 3 0.85 -11.01 12.32
N ALA A 4 0.69 -12.24 11.83
CA ALA A 4 1.76 -12.91 11.05
C ALA A 4 2.20 -12.22 9.73
N LEU A 5 1.52 -11.16 9.27
CA LEU A 5 1.84 -10.41 8.05
C LEU A 5 2.26 -8.96 8.28
N ALA A 6 2.22 -8.45 9.53
CA ALA A 6 2.69 -7.11 9.85
C ALA A 6 4.22 -7.12 10.02
N GLY A 7 4.94 -7.61 9.02
CA GLY A 7 6.39 -7.67 9.00
C GLY A 7 6.99 -6.28 8.83
N ARG A 8 8.02 -5.94 9.63
CA ARG A 8 8.87 -4.78 9.35
C ARG A 8 9.53 -4.98 7.99
N ILE A 9 9.49 -3.97 7.13
CA ILE A 9 10.26 -4.01 5.88
C ILE A 9 11.71 -3.72 6.20
N LEU A 10 12.48 -4.78 6.47
CA LEU A 10 13.93 -4.66 6.66
C LEU A 10 14.65 -4.80 5.32
N ASP A 11 14.34 -5.84 4.55
CA ASP A 11 15.11 -6.17 3.34
C ASP A 11 14.78 -5.29 2.12
N ALA A 12 13.59 -4.70 2.06
CA ALA A 12 13.18 -3.84 0.95
C ALA A 12 13.24 -2.33 1.26
N ALA A 13 13.73 -1.93 2.44
CA ALA A 13 13.74 -0.53 2.86
C ALA A 13 14.56 0.36 1.91
N GLU A 14 15.73 -0.12 1.47
CA GLU A 14 16.60 0.60 0.54
C GLU A 14 15.93 0.78 -0.83
N VAL A 15 15.30 -0.27 -1.36
CA VAL A 15 14.55 -0.22 -2.62
C VAL A 15 13.40 0.79 -2.54
N ILE A 16 12.64 0.79 -1.44
CA ILE A 16 11.55 1.75 -1.23
C ILE A 16 12.10 3.19 -1.16
N SER A 17 13.24 3.39 -0.51
CA SER A 17 13.92 4.68 -0.42
C SER A 17 14.28 5.20 -1.82
N GLU A 18 14.88 4.36 -2.67
CA GLU A 18 15.25 4.73 -4.04
C GLU A 18 14.03 4.97 -4.94
N ILE A 19 12.96 4.16 -4.81
CA ILE A 19 11.68 4.41 -5.48
C ILE A 19 11.15 5.80 -5.11
N ASN A 20 11.11 6.14 -3.83
CA ASN A 20 10.60 7.42 -3.33
C ASN A 20 11.48 8.61 -3.77
N LYS A 21 12.81 8.43 -3.90
CA LYS A 21 13.74 9.46 -4.39
C LYS A 21 13.73 9.62 -5.91
N SER A 22 13.29 8.61 -6.66
CA SER A 22 13.36 8.59 -8.12
C SER A 22 12.59 9.72 -8.84
N ARG A 23 11.67 10.41 -8.13
CA ARG A 23 10.75 11.43 -8.67
C ARG A 23 9.86 10.94 -9.82
N LYS A 24 9.82 9.63 -10.09
CA LYS A 24 8.95 9.02 -11.08
C LYS A 24 7.55 8.79 -10.49
N PRO A 25 6.47 8.87 -11.30
CA PRO A 25 5.15 8.49 -10.83
C PRO A 25 5.10 7.00 -10.51
N VAL A 26 4.75 6.65 -9.27
CA VAL A 26 4.63 5.26 -8.80
C VAL A 26 3.17 4.80 -8.81
N LEU A 27 2.93 3.61 -9.35
CA LEU A 27 1.67 2.88 -9.26
C LEU A 27 1.85 1.73 -8.27
N ALA A 28 1.14 1.76 -7.14
CA ALA A 28 1.10 0.61 -6.23
C ALA A 28 0.03 -0.39 -6.69
N VAL A 29 0.36 -1.67 -6.56
CA VAL A 29 -0.56 -2.79 -6.81
C VAL A 29 -0.99 -3.35 -5.47
N ASP A 30 -2.29 -3.47 -5.29
CA ASP A 30 -3.01 -3.77 -4.07
C ASP A 30 -2.81 -2.79 -2.91
N VAL A 31 -1.62 -2.69 -2.34
CA VAL A 31 -1.28 -1.81 -1.20
C VAL A 31 0.12 -1.22 -1.44
N PRO A 32 0.38 0.08 -1.17
CA PRO A 32 1.74 0.59 -1.16
C PRO A 32 2.61 -0.21 -0.19
N SER A 33 3.68 -0.83 -0.68
CA SER A 33 4.58 -1.63 0.15
C SER A 33 5.07 -0.82 1.36
N GLY A 34 4.96 -1.41 2.55
CA GLY A 34 5.35 -0.79 3.82
C GLY A 34 4.23 -0.06 4.55
N LEU A 35 3.01 -0.12 4.01
CA LEU A 35 1.81 0.39 4.66
C LEU A 35 1.01 -0.77 5.28
N ASP A 36 0.63 -0.64 6.55
CA ASP A 36 -0.35 -1.51 7.18
C ASP A 36 -1.72 -1.28 6.55
N VAL A 37 -2.34 -2.36 6.09
CA VAL A 37 -3.58 -2.32 5.30
C VAL A 37 -4.82 -1.96 6.13
N ASP A 38 -4.80 -2.26 7.43
CA ASP A 38 -5.93 -2.11 8.33
C ASP A 38 -5.88 -0.79 9.09
N THR A 39 -4.69 -0.41 9.55
CA THR A 39 -4.47 0.78 10.37
C THR A 39 -4.07 1.99 9.53
N GLY A 40 -3.40 1.77 8.40
CA GLY A 40 -2.77 2.83 7.60
C GLY A 40 -1.45 3.33 8.17
N GLU A 41 -0.86 2.63 9.15
CA GLU A 41 0.44 2.96 9.72
C GLU A 41 1.57 2.57 8.78
N VAL A 42 2.69 3.29 8.87
CA VAL A 42 3.90 2.98 8.11
C VAL A 42 4.77 2.03 8.92
N LEU A 43 5.10 0.87 8.35
CA LEU A 43 5.91 -0.18 8.96
C LEU A 43 7.42 0.10 8.76
N GLY A 44 7.86 1.30 9.16
CA GLY A 44 9.23 1.81 9.01
C GLY A 44 9.39 2.76 7.82
N ILE A 45 9.19 2.26 6.59
CA ILE A 45 9.15 3.08 5.37
C ILE A 45 8.06 2.54 4.43
N ALA A 46 7.34 3.44 3.75
CA ALA A 46 6.32 3.06 2.77
C ALA A 46 6.55 3.73 1.42
N VAL A 47 6.14 3.04 0.35
CA VAL A 47 6.08 3.59 -1.00
C VAL A 47 5.08 4.75 -1.05
N LYS A 48 5.50 5.89 -1.61
CA LYS A 48 4.63 7.03 -1.90
C LYS A 48 4.07 6.91 -3.31
N ALA A 49 2.92 6.27 -3.45
CA ALA A 49 2.28 6.05 -4.73
C ALA A 49 1.51 7.29 -5.21
N ARG A 50 1.57 7.57 -6.51
CA ARG A 50 0.65 8.53 -7.16
C ARG A 50 -0.75 7.94 -7.28
N ARG A 51 -0.82 6.62 -7.53
CA ARG A 51 -2.06 5.86 -7.62
C ARG A 51 -1.88 4.48 -7.01
N THR A 52 -2.94 3.92 -6.46
CA THR A 52 -3.00 2.53 -6.00
C THR A 52 -4.17 1.84 -6.68
N VAL A 53 -3.92 0.68 -7.29
CA VAL A 53 -4.99 -0.21 -7.79
C VAL A 53 -5.16 -1.33 -6.77
N THR A 54 -6.27 -1.34 -6.05
CA THR A 54 -6.66 -2.46 -5.17
C THR A 54 -7.68 -3.36 -5.83
N PHE A 55 -7.77 -4.57 -5.29
CA PHE A 55 -8.77 -5.54 -5.70
C PHE A 55 -9.86 -5.72 -4.66
N VAL A 56 -11.05 -6.11 -5.15
CA VAL A 56 -12.25 -6.50 -4.36
C VAL A 56 -12.90 -5.35 -3.60
N ALA A 57 -12.18 -4.69 -2.70
CA ALA A 57 -12.67 -3.59 -1.90
C ALA A 57 -11.56 -2.57 -1.58
N SER A 58 -11.97 -1.37 -1.17
CA SER A 58 -11.05 -0.42 -0.55
C SER A 58 -10.59 -0.96 0.81
N LYS A 59 -9.31 -0.75 1.13
CA LYS A 59 -8.71 -1.18 2.39
C LYS A 59 -9.01 -0.16 3.49
N LYS A 60 -9.16 -0.62 4.73
CA LYS A 60 -9.55 0.22 5.87
C LYS A 60 -8.53 1.34 6.15
N GLY A 61 -7.25 1.00 6.13
CA GLY A 61 -6.13 1.92 6.36
C GLY A 61 -5.98 3.03 5.32
N PHE A 62 -6.53 2.86 4.11
CA PHE A 62 -6.37 3.84 3.03
C PHE A 62 -6.94 5.21 3.34
N SER A 63 -8.04 5.24 4.11
CA SER A 63 -8.68 6.49 4.54
C SER A 63 -7.74 7.38 5.35
N LYS A 64 -6.79 6.78 6.08
CA LYS A 64 -5.82 7.44 6.97
C LYS A 64 -4.46 7.67 6.33
N ALA A 65 -4.18 7.03 5.19
CA ALA A 65 -2.87 6.99 4.54
C ALA A 65 -2.84 7.58 3.13
N ARG A 66 -3.69 8.57 2.83
CA ARG A 66 -3.81 9.17 1.48
C ARG A 66 -2.50 9.67 0.88
N GLN A 67 -1.57 10.12 1.71
CA GLN A 67 -0.23 10.57 1.28
C GLN A 67 0.66 9.44 0.72
N TYR A 68 0.34 8.18 1.02
CA TYR A 68 1.05 6.99 0.53
C TYR A 68 0.27 6.28 -0.59
N THR A 69 -1.06 6.28 -0.51
CA THR A 69 -1.91 5.57 -1.49
C THR A 69 -2.16 6.38 -2.76
N GLY A 70 -2.13 7.71 -2.68
CA GLY A 70 -2.52 8.58 -3.79
C GLY A 70 -3.98 8.34 -4.20
N LYS A 71 -4.27 8.38 -5.51
CA LYS A 71 -5.63 8.04 -6.00
C LYS A 71 -5.83 6.52 -5.97
N VAL A 72 -6.76 6.07 -5.15
CA VAL A 72 -7.16 4.65 -5.07
C VAL A 72 -8.18 4.32 -6.18
N ILE A 73 -7.97 3.18 -6.84
CA ILE A 73 -8.86 2.61 -7.84
C ILE A 73 -9.16 1.18 -7.40
N VAL A 74 -10.42 0.86 -7.12
CA VAL A 74 -10.84 -0.51 -6.81
C VAL A 74 -11.18 -1.22 -8.12
N ARG A 75 -10.61 -2.40 -8.34
CA ARG A 75 -10.88 -3.26 -9.50
C ARG A 75 -11.46 -4.59 -9.05
N ASP A 76 -12.44 -5.04 -9.80
CA ASP A 76 -12.95 -6.41 -9.70
C ASP A 76 -11.93 -7.38 -10.31
N ILE A 77 -11.83 -8.57 -9.73
CA ILE A 77 -11.00 -9.69 -10.16
C ILE A 77 -11.80 -10.99 -10.25
N GLY A 78 -13.14 -10.91 -10.34
CA GLY A 78 -14.04 -12.05 -10.45
C GLY A 78 -14.45 -12.66 -9.10
N VAL A 79 -14.37 -11.88 -8.02
CA VAL A 79 -14.77 -12.33 -6.68
C VAL A 79 -16.21 -11.88 -6.42
N THR A 80 -17.11 -12.84 -6.21
CA THR A 80 -18.48 -12.56 -5.77
C THR A 80 -18.47 -12.05 -4.34
N MET A 81 -18.99 -10.83 -4.14
CA MET A 81 -19.25 -10.28 -2.81
C MET A 81 -20.64 -10.73 -2.37
N LEU A 82 -20.74 -11.45 -1.24
CA LEU A 82 -21.99 -11.86 -0.60
C LEU A 82 -22.57 -10.75 0.28
#